data_AF-A0A4V6KD84-F1
#
_entry.id   AF-A0A4V6KD84-F1
#
_cell.length_a   1.000
_cell.length_b   1.000
_cell.length_c   1.000
_cell.angle_alpha   90.00
_cell.angle_beta   90.00
_cell.angle_gamma   90.00
#
_symmetry.space_group_name_H-M   'P 1'
#
loop_
_entity.id
_entity.type
_entity.pdbx_description
1 polymer ?
#
loop_
_entity_poly.entity_id
_entity_poly.type
_entity_poly.pdbx_seq_one_letter_code
_entity_poly.pdbx_strand_id
1 'polypeptide(L)'
;MNKEEFKIILEPEFYEDMAEDFDNGNLLYNPWTNVYIKINDNNFFKEECLDPKLRLGTGLYGPLYVFIEQLISLPYELNKEGKVLYTDPELQIGVALVFEKKGKHVVLTKIDDNTWYKKEGIWYDGEKLVYSLPDKVPMSKNNVIGYDAFKKGCIEGVEDVLSKLVLKYPQIEYTSGYRNLKENFKKYKDL
;
A
#
# COMPACT_ATOMS: atom_id res chain seq x y z
N MET A 1 -11.50 4.46 -25.33
CA MET A 1 -10.32 4.23 -24.46
C MET A 1 -10.82 3.49 -23.23
N ASN A 2 -10.24 2.34 -22.90
CA ASN A 2 -10.52 1.72 -21.60
C ASN A 2 -9.96 2.64 -20.51
N LYS A 3 -10.77 2.93 -19.51
CA LYS A 3 -10.39 3.75 -18.37
C LYS A 3 -9.37 2.97 -17.55
N GLU A 4 -8.17 3.50 -17.39
CA GLU A 4 -7.17 2.91 -16.50
C GLU A 4 -7.73 2.90 -15.06
N GLU A 5 -7.60 1.78 -14.38
CA GLU A 5 -8.15 1.62 -13.03
C GLU A 5 -7.07 1.14 -12.04
N PHE A 6 -7.01 1.81 -10.90
CA PHE A 6 -6.16 1.46 -9.77
C PHE A 6 -7.04 1.32 -8.54
N LYS A 7 -6.94 0.18 -7.84
CA LYS A 7 -7.65 -0.04 -6.59
C LYS A 7 -6.69 -0.58 -5.55
N ILE A 8 -6.73 0.00 -4.36
CA ILE A 8 -6.16 -0.62 -3.18
C ILE A 8 -7.32 -1.09 -2.32
N ILE A 9 -7.29 -2.37 -1.95
CA ILE A 9 -8.30 -2.99 -1.10
C ILE A 9 -7.62 -3.37 0.20
N LEU A 10 -8.13 -2.83 1.31
CA LEU A 10 -7.74 -3.24 2.66
C LEU A 10 -8.84 -4.14 3.23
N GLU A 11 -8.47 -5.35 3.64
CA GLU A 11 -9.33 -6.33 4.30
C GLU A 11 -8.84 -6.53 5.74
N PRO A 12 -9.29 -5.68 6.68
CA PRO A 12 -8.88 -5.75 8.07
C PRO A 12 -9.46 -6.98 8.77
N GLU A 13 -8.68 -7.54 9.69
CA GLU A 13 -9.11 -8.61 10.59
C GLU A 13 -9.92 -8.00 11.74
N PHE A 14 -11.23 -8.20 11.72
CA PHE A 14 -12.13 -7.67 12.73
C PHE A 14 -12.22 -8.60 13.96
N TYR A 15 -12.00 -8.03 15.16
CA TYR A 15 -12.12 -8.73 16.46
C TYR A 15 -12.86 -7.86 17.50
N GLU A 16 -13.31 -8.46 18.60
CA GLU A 16 -14.26 -7.83 19.54
C GLU A 16 -13.71 -6.54 20.19
N ASP A 17 -12.44 -6.54 20.59
CA ASP A 17 -11.84 -5.45 21.37
C ASP A 17 -11.19 -4.34 20.53
N MET A 18 -11.42 -4.32 19.21
CA MET A 18 -10.75 -3.38 18.29
C MET A 18 -10.97 -1.90 18.67
N ALA A 19 -12.15 -1.56 19.17
CA ALA A 19 -12.43 -0.17 19.55
C ALA A 19 -11.59 0.30 20.75
N GLU A 20 -11.25 -0.60 21.66
CA GLU A 20 -10.38 -0.29 22.80
C GLU A 20 -8.93 -0.07 22.34
N ASP A 21 -8.46 -0.84 21.35
CA ASP A 21 -7.12 -0.63 20.77
C ASP A 21 -6.97 0.74 20.09
N PHE A 22 -8.04 1.23 19.46
CA PHE A 22 -8.10 2.58 18.91
C PHE A 22 -8.03 3.68 19.99
N ASP A 23 -8.54 3.41 21.19
CA ASP A 23 -8.55 4.38 22.29
C ASP A 23 -7.25 4.36 23.10
N ASN A 24 -6.70 3.16 23.33
CA ASN A 24 -5.46 2.94 24.08
C ASN A 24 -4.19 3.23 23.25
N GLY A 25 -4.33 3.53 21.97
CA GLY A 25 -3.21 3.87 21.09
C GLY A 25 -2.37 2.67 20.65
N ASN A 26 -2.89 1.44 20.76
CA ASN A 26 -2.22 0.21 20.32
C ASN A 26 -2.24 0.02 18.77
N LEU A 27 -2.53 1.09 18.05
CA LEU A 27 -2.80 1.11 16.61
C LEU A 27 -1.62 0.69 15.73
N LEU A 28 -0.40 0.84 16.25
CA LEU A 28 0.83 0.51 15.53
C LEU A 28 1.00 -1.01 15.33
N TYR A 29 0.38 -1.82 16.19
CA TYR A 29 0.55 -3.28 16.21
C TYR A 29 -0.71 -4.03 15.81
N ASN A 30 -1.88 -3.41 16.00
CA ASN A 30 -3.18 -3.97 15.67
C ASN A 30 -4.16 -2.86 15.24
N PRO A 31 -5.19 -3.16 14.43
CA PRO A 31 -5.48 -4.47 13.84
C PRO A 31 -4.61 -4.81 12.63
N TRP A 32 -4.54 -6.09 12.27
CA TRP A 32 -3.90 -6.54 11.04
C TRP A 32 -4.84 -6.44 9.83
N THR A 33 -4.28 -6.33 8.63
CA THR A 33 -5.04 -6.28 7.38
C THR A 33 -4.30 -6.99 6.26
N ASN A 34 -5.06 -7.59 5.35
CA ASN A 34 -4.57 -7.93 4.02
C ASN A 34 -4.72 -6.72 3.09
N VAL A 35 -3.69 -6.44 2.29
CA VAL A 35 -3.68 -5.36 1.30
C VAL A 35 -3.50 -5.95 -0.09
N TYR A 36 -4.46 -5.66 -0.95
CA TYR A 36 -4.44 -6.05 -2.35
C TYR A 36 -4.30 -4.80 -3.22
N ILE A 37 -3.43 -4.86 -4.22
CA ILE A 37 -3.27 -3.80 -5.20
C ILE A 37 -3.76 -4.35 -6.54
N LYS A 38 -4.79 -3.73 -7.10
CA LYS A 38 -5.31 -4.09 -8.42
C LYS A 38 -5.02 -3.01 -9.44
N ILE A 39 -4.48 -3.43 -10.58
CA ILE A 39 -4.23 -2.59 -11.75
C ILE A 39 -5.06 -3.16 -12.91
N ASN A 40 -6.04 -2.38 -13.38
CA ASN A 40 -7.03 -2.80 -14.37
C ASN A 40 -7.70 -4.14 -13.99
N ASP A 41 -8.21 -4.21 -12.76
CA ASP A 41 -8.83 -5.38 -12.10
C ASP A 41 -7.93 -6.63 -11.90
N ASN A 42 -6.69 -6.60 -12.38
CA ASN A 42 -5.74 -7.67 -12.12
C ASN A 42 -5.03 -7.44 -10.80
N ASN A 43 -4.97 -8.46 -9.93
CA ASN A 43 -4.16 -8.40 -8.74
C ASN A 43 -2.68 -8.31 -9.13
N PHE A 44 -1.99 -7.31 -8.59
CA PHE A 44 -0.56 -7.12 -8.80
C PHE A 44 0.22 -8.32 -8.24
N PHE A 45 -0.15 -8.78 -7.05
CA PHE A 45 0.45 -9.92 -6.40
C PHE A 45 -0.07 -11.22 -7.03
N LYS A 46 0.78 -11.92 -7.78
CA LYS A 46 0.47 -13.24 -8.35
C LYS A 46 1.28 -14.31 -7.62
N GLU A 47 0.58 -15.35 -7.20
CA GLU A 47 1.12 -16.49 -6.44
C GLU A 47 2.20 -17.27 -7.22
N GLU A 48 2.19 -17.17 -8.56
CA GLU A 48 2.99 -18.01 -9.45
C GLU A 48 4.46 -17.54 -9.65
N CYS A 49 4.89 -16.40 -9.11
CA CYS A 49 6.31 -16.01 -9.19
C CYS A 49 7.13 -16.67 -8.05
N LEU A 50 7.37 -17.96 -8.26
CA LEU A 50 8.02 -18.94 -7.40
C LEU A 50 9.54 -18.73 -7.23
N ASP A 51 10.01 -17.60 -6.69
CA ASP A 51 11.28 -17.63 -5.93
C ASP A 51 10.92 -17.94 -4.47
N PRO A 52 11.39 -19.08 -3.90
CA PRO A 52 11.16 -19.45 -2.51
C PRO A 52 11.54 -18.36 -1.49
N LYS A 53 12.45 -17.45 -1.87
CA LYS A 53 12.90 -16.32 -1.04
C LYS A 53 11.95 -15.12 -1.09
N LEU A 54 11.12 -15.03 -2.12
CA LEU A 54 10.24 -13.88 -2.38
C LEU A 54 8.77 -14.15 -2.13
N ARG A 55 8.41 -15.36 -1.62
CA ARG A 55 7.05 -15.87 -1.35
C ARG A 55 5.98 -14.82 -1.63
N LEU A 56 5.50 -14.80 -2.86
CA LEU A 56 4.47 -13.86 -3.26
C LEU A 56 3.15 -14.42 -2.76
N GLY A 57 2.69 -13.92 -1.60
CA GLY A 57 1.28 -14.07 -1.25
C GLY A 57 0.41 -13.34 -2.27
N THR A 58 -0.91 -13.51 -2.16
CA THR A 58 -1.89 -12.76 -2.96
C THR A 58 -2.04 -11.30 -2.54
N GLY A 59 -1.31 -10.86 -1.52
CA GLY A 59 -1.37 -9.51 -0.94
C GLY A 59 -0.19 -9.24 -0.01
N LEU A 60 -0.20 -8.08 0.64
CA LEU A 60 0.64 -7.78 1.80
C LEU A 60 -0.17 -7.95 3.08
N TYR A 61 0.45 -8.50 4.12
CA TYR A 61 -0.18 -8.65 5.43
C TYR A 61 0.59 -7.85 6.46
N GLY A 62 -0.08 -7.04 7.27
CA GLY A 62 0.57 -6.15 8.23
C GLY A 62 -0.40 -5.24 8.99
N PRO A 63 0.11 -4.32 9.81
CA PRO A 63 -0.72 -3.45 10.64
C PRO A 63 -1.54 -2.46 9.80
N LEU A 64 -2.85 -2.45 10.00
CA LEU A 64 -3.81 -1.62 9.26
C LEU A 64 -3.48 -0.13 9.34
N TYR A 65 -3.13 0.35 10.53
CA TYR A 65 -2.86 1.78 10.74
C TYR A 65 -1.67 2.26 9.91
N VAL A 66 -0.59 1.47 9.88
CA VAL A 66 0.60 1.74 9.05
C VAL A 66 0.23 1.79 7.58
N PHE A 67 -0.61 0.85 7.11
CA PHE A 67 -1.11 0.90 5.74
C PHE A 67 -1.90 2.16 5.45
N ILE A 68 -2.83 2.53 6.32
CA ILE A 68 -3.63 3.72 6.12
C ILE A 68 -2.74 4.97 6.06
N GLU A 69 -1.87 5.20 7.05
CA GLU A 69 -1.03 6.40 7.07
C GLU A 69 -0.14 6.54 5.83
N GLN A 70 0.55 5.46 5.46
CA GLN A 70 1.42 5.47 4.30
C GLN A 70 0.64 5.64 2.99
N LEU A 71 -0.51 4.98 2.82
CA LEU A 71 -1.32 5.12 1.60
C LEU A 71 -1.87 6.53 1.41
N ILE A 72 -2.22 7.20 2.51
CA ILE A 72 -2.72 8.57 2.48
C ILE A 72 -1.63 9.54 2.03
N SER A 73 -0.40 9.41 2.55
CA SER A 73 0.70 10.33 2.23
C SER A 73 1.38 10.02 0.88
N LEU A 74 1.30 8.77 0.42
CA LEU A 74 2.06 8.26 -0.71
C LEU A 74 1.95 9.10 -2.00
N PRO A 75 0.77 9.55 -2.47
CA PRO A 75 0.70 10.40 -3.66
C PRO A 75 1.48 11.71 -3.51
N TYR A 76 1.38 12.34 -2.33
CA TYR A 76 2.07 13.60 -2.05
C TYR A 76 3.58 13.41 -1.96
N GLU A 77 4.03 12.38 -1.23
CA GLU A 77 5.46 12.04 -1.13
C GLU A 77 6.05 11.70 -2.49
N LEU A 78 5.31 10.94 -3.30
CA LEU A 78 5.73 10.57 -4.65
C LEU A 78 5.85 11.79 -5.58
N ASN A 79 5.01 12.81 -5.42
CA ASN A 79 5.14 14.07 -6.13
C ASN A 79 6.39 14.86 -5.73
N LYS A 80 6.81 14.78 -4.47
CA LYS A 80 7.93 15.53 -3.91
C LYS A 80 9.28 14.86 -4.17
N GLU A 81 9.36 13.55 -3.93
CA GLU A 81 10.61 12.79 -3.96
C GLU A 81 10.80 12.04 -5.29
N GLY A 82 9.74 11.86 -6.09
CA GLY A 82 9.78 11.14 -7.36
C GLY A 82 9.88 9.61 -7.20
N LYS A 83 10.42 9.11 -6.08
CA LYS A 83 10.48 7.69 -5.74
C LYS A 83 10.25 7.50 -4.25
N VAL A 84 9.33 6.62 -3.87
CA VAL A 84 8.98 6.32 -2.48
C VAL A 84 9.12 4.83 -2.23
N LEU A 85 9.79 4.50 -1.14
CA LEU A 85 9.86 3.15 -0.60
C LEU A 85 8.74 2.99 0.43
N TYR A 86 7.83 2.07 0.15
CA TYR A 86 6.80 1.64 1.05
C TYR A 86 7.32 0.41 1.79
N THR A 87 7.56 0.55 3.09
CA THR A 87 8.07 -0.52 3.96
C THR A 87 7.43 -0.40 5.32
N ASP A 88 7.29 -1.53 6.00
CA ASP A 88 7.07 -1.53 7.44
C ASP A 88 8.36 -1.05 8.13
N PRO A 89 8.31 0.03 8.95
CA PRO A 89 9.45 0.50 9.73
C PRO A 89 10.01 -0.57 10.67
N GLU A 90 9.17 -1.52 11.09
CA GLU A 90 9.57 -2.62 11.97
C GLU A 90 9.93 -3.91 11.21
N LEU A 91 9.94 -3.86 9.86
CA LEU A 91 10.32 -4.97 8.97
C LEU A 91 9.49 -6.26 9.17
N GLN A 92 8.30 -6.18 9.79
CA GLN A 92 7.46 -7.36 10.02
C GLN A 92 6.85 -7.90 8.72
N ILE A 93 6.74 -7.06 7.69
CA ILE A 93 6.12 -7.40 6.41
C ILE A 93 7.08 -8.15 5.46
N GLY A 94 8.39 -8.20 5.76
CA GLY A 94 9.39 -8.96 4.97
C GLY A 94 9.46 -8.62 3.47
N VAL A 95 8.83 -7.51 3.08
CA VAL A 95 8.58 -7.08 1.71
C VAL A 95 8.53 -5.56 1.67
N ALA A 96 9.21 -4.96 0.70
CA ALA A 96 9.06 -3.55 0.40
C ALA A 96 8.41 -3.34 -0.98
N LEU A 97 7.54 -2.34 -1.11
CA LEU A 97 7.09 -1.84 -2.40
C LEU A 97 7.84 -0.56 -2.76
N VAL A 98 8.11 -0.37 -4.04
CA VAL A 98 8.64 0.88 -4.56
C VAL A 98 7.66 1.46 -5.55
N PHE A 99 7.35 2.74 -5.34
CA PHE A 99 6.59 3.57 -6.24
C PHE A 99 7.53 4.60 -6.85
N GLU A 100 7.58 4.69 -8.17
CA GLU A 100 8.38 5.68 -8.89
C GLU A 100 7.51 6.46 -9.87
N LYS A 101 7.57 7.79 -9.82
CA LYS A 101 6.89 8.67 -10.75
C LYS A 101 7.74 8.84 -12.02
N LYS A 102 7.17 8.46 -13.15
CA LYS A 102 7.76 8.65 -14.49
C LYS A 102 6.83 9.48 -15.35
N GLY A 103 7.05 10.81 -15.31
CA GLY A 103 6.19 11.78 -15.97
C GLY A 103 4.77 11.78 -15.40
N LYS A 104 3.79 11.37 -16.21
CA LYS A 104 2.37 11.28 -15.83
C LYS A 104 1.98 9.90 -15.25
N HIS A 105 2.93 8.98 -15.15
CA HIS A 105 2.68 7.62 -14.69
C HIS A 105 3.40 7.33 -13.38
N VAL A 106 2.90 6.32 -12.67
CA VAL A 106 3.50 5.72 -11.50
C VAL A 106 3.85 4.27 -11.85
N VAL A 107 5.06 3.87 -11.51
CA VAL A 107 5.54 2.48 -11.62
C VAL A 107 5.54 1.89 -10.22
N LEU A 108 4.81 0.80 -10.02
CA LEU A 108 4.82 0.00 -8.80
C LEU A 108 5.77 -1.20 -8.98
N THR A 109 6.59 -1.51 -8.00
CA THR A 109 7.37 -2.75 -7.98
C THR A 109 7.43 -3.29 -6.57
N LYS A 110 7.56 -4.61 -6.44
CA LYS A 110 7.92 -5.25 -5.17
C LYS A 110 9.42 -5.57 -5.20
N ILE A 111 10.10 -5.34 -4.08
CA ILE A 111 11.50 -5.72 -3.87
C ILE A 111 11.58 -6.71 -2.71
N ASP A 112 12.50 -7.67 -2.81
CA ASP A 112 13.05 -8.36 -1.65
C ASP A 112 13.72 -7.33 -0.72
N ASP A 113 13.27 -7.25 0.52
CA ASP A 113 13.67 -6.25 1.53
C ASP A 113 15.20 -6.17 1.73
N ASN A 114 15.92 -7.24 1.41
CA ASN A 114 17.37 -7.36 1.54
C ASN A 114 18.17 -7.00 0.28
N THR A 115 17.55 -6.44 -0.76
CA THR A 115 18.23 -6.24 -2.06
C THR A 115 18.12 -4.85 -2.68
N TRP A 116 17.31 -3.94 -2.13
CA TRP A 116 17.09 -2.60 -2.73
C TRP A 116 18.37 -1.73 -2.76
N TYR A 117 19.33 -1.99 -1.89
CA TYR A 117 20.62 -1.29 -1.78
C TYR A 117 21.78 -2.02 -2.47
N LYS A 118 21.54 -3.18 -3.08
CA LYS A 118 22.59 -3.97 -3.75
C LYS A 118 22.85 -3.43 -5.16
N LYS A 119 24.05 -3.70 -5.69
CA LYS A 119 24.43 -3.30 -7.06
C LYS A 119 23.43 -3.79 -8.11
N GLU A 120 22.83 -4.96 -7.90
CA GLU A 120 21.70 -5.48 -8.67
C GLU A 120 20.62 -5.94 -7.69
N GLY A 121 19.39 -5.47 -7.90
CA GLY A 121 18.21 -5.83 -7.11
C GLY A 121 17.29 -6.79 -7.86
N ILE A 122 16.47 -7.53 -7.13
CA ILE A 122 15.42 -8.38 -7.68
C ILE A 122 14.09 -7.64 -7.55
N TRP A 123 13.47 -7.35 -8.69
CA TRP A 123 12.23 -6.59 -8.81
C TRP A 123 11.13 -7.51 -9.30
N TYR A 124 9.91 -7.31 -8.82
CA TYR A 124 8.72 -7.92 -9.42
C TYR A 124 7.86 -6.85 -10.08
N ASP A 125 7.56 -7.04 -11.37
CA ASP A 125 6.88 -6.08 -12.25
C ASP A 125 5.40 -6.43 -12.51
N GLY A 126 4.79 -7.27 -11.67
CA GLY A 126 3.41 -7.74 -11.86
C GLY A 126 3.24 -8.90 -12.86
N GLU A 127 4.32 -9.33 -13.51
CA GLU A 127 4.35 -10.48 -14.41
C GLU A 127 5.47 -11.46 -14.07
N LYS A 128 6.67 -10.95 -13.80
CA LYS A 128 7.87 -11.76 -13.59
C LYS A 128 8.86 -11.08 -12.66
N LEU A 129 9.86 -11.85 -12.25
CA LEU A 129 11.06 -11.30 -11.63
C LEU A 129 11.98 -10.69 -12.69
N VAL A 130 12.51 -9.52 -12.40
CA VAL A 130 13.43 -8.76 -13.23
C VAL A 130 14.65 -8.40 -12.40
N TYR A 131 15.83 -8.70 -12.92
CA TYR A 131 17.11 -8.35 -12.31
C TYR A 131 17.60 -7.05 -12.93
N SER A 132 17.74 -6.01 -12.12
CA SER A 132 18.09 -4.67 -12.61
C SER A 132 18.81 -3.85 -11.54
N LEU A 133 19.56 -2.85 -11.99
CA LEU A 133 20.18 -1.86 -11.11
C LEU A 133 19.09 -1.07 -10.34
N PRO A 134 19.36 -0.60 -9.10
CA PRO A 134 18.35 0.10 -8.29
C PRO A 134 17.77 1.39 -8.87
N ASP A 135 18.50 2.05 -9.76
CA ASP A 135 18.08 3.25 -10.50
C ASP A 135 17.21 2.93 -11.72
N LYS A 136 17.06 1.64 -12.08
CA LYS A 136 16.32 1.18 -13.26
C LYS A 136 15.15 0.30 -12.86
N VAL A 137 14.13 0.90 -12.25
CA VAL A 137 12.88 0.21 -11.91
C VAL A 137 12.20 -0.28 -13.21
N PRO A 138 11.94 -1.60 -13.34
CA PRO A 138 11.36 -2.18 -14.54
C PRO A 138 9.91 -1.74 -14.76
N MET A 139 9.52 -1.62 -16.02
CA MET A 139 8.19 -1.22 -16.44
C MET A 139 7.57 -2.30 -17.32
N SER A 140 6.32 -2.62 -17.03
CA SER A 140 5.46 -3.55 -17.74
C SER A 140 4.04 -2.97 -17.81
N LYS A 141 3.17 -3.58 -18.62
CA LYS A 141 1.74 -3.21 -18.65
C LYS A 141 1.00 -3.51 -17.33
N ASN A 142 1.60 -4.32 -16.45
CA ASN A 142 0.97 -4.79 -15.21
C ASN A 142 1.43 -4.00 -13.98
N ASN A 143 2.35 -3.04 -14.13
CA ASN A 143 2.87 -2.27 -13.00
C ASN A 143 2.99 -0.77 -13.25
N VAL A 144 2.41 -0.29 -14.35
CA VAL A 144 2.38 1.13 -14.71
C VAL A 144 0.93 1.60 -14.69
N ILE A 145 0.71 2.77 -14.11
CA ILE A 145 -0.62 3.37 -14.00
C ILE A 145 -0.54 4.90 -14.10
N GLY A 146 -1.56 5.56 -14.68
CA GLY A 146 -1.66 7.01 -14.65
C GLY A 146 -1.70 7.57 -13.21
N TYR A 147 -1.00 8.67 -12.98
CA TYR A 147 -0.88 9.29 -11.64
C TYR A 147 -2.25 9.67 -11.04
N ASP A 148 -3.18 10.16 -11.84
CA ASP A 148 -4.52 10.53 -11.36
C ASP A 148 -5.33 9.31 -10.90
N ALA A 149 -5.24 8.19 -11.65
CA ALA A 149 -5.86 6.93 -11.27
C ALA A 149 -5.23 6.36 -10.00
N PHE A 150 -3.90 6.41 -9.90
CA PHE A 150 -3.15 6.03 -8.71
C PHE A 150 -3.59 6.83 -7.47
N LYS A 151 -3.57 8.17 -7.53
CA LYS A 151 -3.99 9.04 -6.43
C LYS A 151 -5.42 8.72 -5.99
N LYS A 152 -6.32 8.57 -6.96
CA LYS A 152 -7.72 8.21 -6.71
C LYS A 152 -7.84 6.87 -5.98
N GLY A 153 -7.14 5.82 -6.44
CA GLY A 153 -7.20 4.50 -5.83
C GLY A 153 -6.63 4.44 -4.40
N CYS A 154 -5.59 5.24 -4.08
CA CYS A 154 -5.11 5.37 -2.71
C CYS A 154 -6.16 5.99 -1.78
N ILE A 155 -6.76 7.11 -2.21
CA ILE A 155 -7.78 7.82 -1.44
C ILE A 155 -9.02 6.94 -1.25
N GLU A 156 -9.50 6.30 -2.31
CA GLU A 156 -10.70 5.46 -2.26
C GLU A 156 -10.50 4.20 -1.41
N GLY A 157 -9.32 3.58 -1.47
CA GLY A 157 -9.00 2.42 -0.61
C GLY A 157 -9.03 2.76 0.88
N VAL A 158 -8.49 3.93 1.24
CA VAL A 158 -8.54 4.44 2.61
C VAL A 158 -9.96 4.82 3.03
N GLU A 159 -10.70 5.52 2.17
CA GLU A 159 -12.07 5.94 2.46
C GLU A 159 -13.00 4.73 2.69
N ASP A 160 -12.83 3.68 1.89
CA ASP A 160 -13.57 2.43 2.03
C ASP A 160 -13.27 1.76 3.38
N VAL A 161 -12.00 1.61 3.78
CA VAL A 161 -11.67 0.94 5.05
C VAL A 161 -12.10 1.75 6.27
N LEU A 162 -11.96 3.08 6.24
CA LEU A 162 -12.48 3.95 7.32
C LEU A 162 -14.00 3.82 7.46
N SER A 163 -14.72 3.76 6.33
CA SER A 163 -16.18 3.57 6.32
C SER A 163 -16.58 2.21 6.90
N LYS A 164 -15.87 1.13 6.52
CA LYS A 164 -16.08 -0.22 7.07
C LYS A 164 -15.83 -0.28 8.58
N LEU A 165 -14.76 0.37 9.05
CA LEU A 165 -14.43 0.44 10.47
C LEU A 165 -15.57 1.09 11.26
N VAL A 166 -16.09 2.24 10.82
CA VAL A 166 -17.21 2.93 11.50
C VAL A 166 -18.50 2.12 11.43
N LEU A 167 -18.78 1.48 10.29
CA LEU A 167 -19.96 0.64 10.14
C LEU A 167 -19.94 -0.55 11.13
N LYS A 168 -18.77 -1.15 11.32
CA LYS A 168 -18.59 -2.31 12.20
C LYS A 168 -18.48 -1.93 13.67
N TYR A 169 -17.81 -0.81 13.98
CA TYR A 169 -17.57 -0.31 15.33
C TYR A 169 -17.89 1.18 15.42
N PRO A 170 -19.18 1.58 15.49
CA PRO A 170 -19.56 3.00 15.49
C PRO A 170 -18.88 3.83 16.59
N GLN A 171 -18.57 3.19 17.72
CA GLN A 171 -17.91 3.85 18.86
C GLN A 171 -16.49 4.35 18.55
N ILE A 172 -15.81 3.83 17.51
CA ILE A 172 -14.44 4.27 17.18
C ILE A 172 -14.41 5.74 16.79
N GLU A 173 -15.52 6.31 16.29
CA GLU A 173 -15.60 7.74 15.94
C GLU A 173 -15.30 8.65 17.13
N TYR A 174 -15.45 8.14 18.34
CA TYR A 174 -15.18 8.88 19.56
C TYR A 174 -13.76 8.71 20.08
N THR A 175 -12.99 7.73 19.59
CA THR A 175 -11.61 7.48 20.03
C THR A 175 -10.65 8.53 19.49
N SER A 176 -9.60 8.83 20.26
CA SER A 176 -8.60 9.82 19.85
C SER A 176 -7.82 9.36 18.61
N GLY A 177 -7.44 8.08 18.54
CA GLY A 177 -6.69 7.51 17.43
C GLY A 177 -7.44 7.59 16.09
N TYR A 178 -8.73 7.24 16.08
CA TYR A 178 -9.53 7.33 14.85
C TYR A 178 -9.75 8.77 14.41
N ARG A 179 -9.97 9.71 15.33
CA ARG A 179 -10.11 11.13 14.98
C ARG A 179 -8.83 11.69 14.34
N ASN A 180 -7.67 11.39 14.92
CA ASN A 180 -6.38 11.78 14.36
C ASN A 180 -6.19 11.21 12.94
N LEU A 181 -6.53 9.93 12.74
CA LEU A 181 -6.48 9.28 11.44
C LEU A 181 -7.40 9.97 10.41
N LYS A 182 -8.63 10.33 10.80
CA LYS A 182 -9.61 11.03 9.95
C LYS A 182 -9.16 12.45 9.60
N GLU A 183 -8.54 13.16 10.54
CA GLU A 183 -7.96 14.49 10.30
C GLU A 183 -6.79 14.43 9.32
N ASN A 184 -5.88 13.46 9.49
CA ASN A 184 -4.80 13.20 8.55
C ASN A 184 -5.35 12.86 7.17
N PHE A 185 -6.31 11.95 7.07
CA PHE A 185 -6.95 11.61 5.80
C PHE A 185 -7.51 12.84 5.08
N LYS A 186 -8.26 13.69 5.80
CA LYS A 186 -8.80 14.94 5.24
C LYS A 186 -7.70 15.87 4.73
N LYS A 187 -6.64 16.06 5.51
CA LYS A 187 -5.50 16.92 5.14
C LYS A 187 -4.86 16.50 3.82
N TYR A 188 -4.64 15.20 3.61
CA TYR A 188 -3.96 14.70 2.41
C TYR A 188 -4.89 14.48 1.23
N LYS A 189 -6.18 14.21 1.45
CA LYS A 189 -7.19 14.09 0.39
C LYS A 189 -7.29 15.37 -0.45
N ASP A 190 -7.07 16.53 0.17
CA ASP A 190 -7.18 17.85 -0.45
C ASP A 190 -5.86 18.36 -1.10
N LEU A 191 -4.73 17.65 -0.91
CA LEU A 191 -3.43 17.95 -1.54
C LEU A 191 -3.28 17.20 -2.86
#